data_AF-A0A4V1UIT7-F1
#
_entry.id   AF-A0A4V1UIT7-F1
#
_cell.length_a   1.000
_cell.length_b   1.000
_cell.length_c   1.000
_cell.angle_alpha   90.00
_cell.angle_beta   90.00
_cell.angle_gamma   90.00
#
_symmetry.space_group_name_H-M   'P 1'
#
loop_
_entity.id
_entity.type
_entity.pdbx_description
1 polymer ?
#
loop_
_entity_poly.entity_id
_entity_poly.type
_entity_poly.pdbx_seq_one_letter_code
_entity_poly.pdbx_strand_id
1 'polypeptide(L)' 'ETVQTFWDARRGPLFERLGDYFETVPSWRMAIAEHEAILAAIRARDGPSARTAMQQHMDRSHARFSASWRRANAS' A
#
# COMPACT_ATOMS: atom_id res chain seq x y z
N GLU A 1 -13.12 -1.03 13.19
CA GLU A 1 -12.83 0.21 12.43
C GLU A 1 -13.50 0.16 11.07
N THR A 2 -13.96 1.29 10.54
CA THR A 2 -14.58 1.37 9.20
C THR A 2 -13.55 1.80 8.17
N VAL A 3 -13.76 1.43 6.90
CA VAL A 3 -12.91 1.81 5.76
C VAL A 3 -12.71 3.33 5.69
N GLN A 4 -13.74 4.11 6.01
CA GLN A 4 -13.69 5.57 6.01
C GLN A 4 -12.69 6.12 7.03
N THR A 5 -12.66 5.57 8.25
CA THR A 5 -11.73 6.01 9.30
C THR A 5 -10.27 5.79 8.88
N PHE A 6 -9.95 4.65 8.26
CA PHE A 6 -8.60 4.41 7.72
C PHE A 6 -8.27 5.32 6.54
N TRP A 7 -9.25 5.62 5.69
CA TRP A 7 -9.07 6.52 4.57
C TRP A 7 -8.78 7.96 5.02
N ASP A 8 -9.40 8.41 6.11
CA ASP A 8 -9.19 9.76 6.63
C ASP A 8 -7.87 9.89 7.39
N ALA A 9 -7.42 8.82 8.06
CA ALA A 9 -6.13 8.78 8.76
C ALA A 9 -4.92 9.06 7.84
N ARG A 10 -5.03 8.76 6.53
CA ARG A 10 -3.96 9.01 5.54
C ARG A 10 -3.67 10.50 5.29
N ARG A 11 -4.56 11.40 5.75
CA ARG A 11 -4.43 12.85 5.61
C ARG A 11 -3.91 13.53 6.89
N GLY A 12 -3.54 12.74 7.90
CA GLY A 12 -2.99 13.28 9.15
C GLY A 12 -1.53 13.73 8.99
N PRO A 13 -1.07 14.69 9.81
CA PRO A 13 0.31 15.22 9.75
C PRO A 13 1.40 14.17 10.03
N LEU A 14 1.06 13.05 10.69
CA LEU A 14 1.93 11.88 10.79
C LEU A 14 2.13 11.21 9.42
N PHE A 15 1.07 11.06 8.64
CA PHE A 15 1.10 10.38 7.34
C PHE A 15 1.77 11.24 6.26
N GLU A 16 1.62 12.56 6.32
CA GLU A 16 2.36 13.49 5.45
C GLU A 16 3.88 13.37 5.64
N ARG A 17 4.36 13.32 6.90
CA ARG A 17 5.78 13.09 7.18
C ARG A 17 6.24 11.68 6.83
N LEU A 18 5.36 10.67 6.94
CA LEU A 18 5.68 9.31 6.54
C LEU A 18 5.83 9.23 5.00
N GLY A 19 4.99 9.92 4.23
CA GLY A 19 5.04 9.96 2.76
C GLY A 19 6.45 10.20 2.22
N ASP A 20 7.12 11.26 2.70
CA ASP A 20 8.47 11.63 2.26
C ASP A 20 9.52 10.52 2.41
N TYR A 21 9.38 9.62 3.39
CA TYR A 21 10.33 8.53 3.63
C TYR A 21 9.98 7.22 2.91
N PHE A 22 8.72 7.02 2.52
CA PHE A 22 8.21 5.70 2.08
C PHE A 22 7.74 5.67 0.63
N GLU A 23 7.56 6.84 0.03
CA GLU A 23 7.02 7.03 -1.30
C GLU A 23 8.11 7.44 -2.30
N THR A 24 9.08 6.54 -2.47
CA THR A 24 10.06 6.64 -3.55
C THR A 24 9.43 6.28 -4.91
N VAL A 25 9.98 6.80 -6.03
CA VAL A 25 9.50 6.43 -7.38
C VAL A 25 9.45 4.92 -7.62
N PRO A 26 10.45 4.11 -7.19
CA PRO A 26 10.36 2.64 -7.30
C PRO A 26 9.21 2.03 -6.50
N SER A 27 8.98 2.46 -5.25
CA SER A 27 7.89 1.92 -4.43
C SER A 27 6.51 2.27 -5.01
N TRP A 28 6.36 3.46 -5.60
CA TRP A 28 5.16 3.85 -6.34
C TRP A 28 4.89 2.98 -7.55
N ARG A 29 5.90 2.71 -8.38
CA ARG A 29 5.73 1.85 -9.57
C ARG A 29 5.30 0.43 -9.19
N MET A 30 5.87 -0.12 -8.11
CA MET A 30 5.46 -1.42 -7.58
C MET A 30 3.99 -1.40 -7.12
N ALA A 31 3.60 -0.37 -6.36
CA ALA A 31 2.23 -0.24 -5.88
C ALA A 31 1.23 -0.10 -7.04
N ILE A 32 1.56 0.65 -8.10
CA ILE A 32 0.69 0.78 -9.28
C ILE A 32 0.47 -0.58 -9.95
N ALA A 33 1.54 -1.34 -10.21
CA ALA A 33 1.42 -2.66 -10.82
C ALA A 33 0.58 -3.64 -9.97
N GLU A 34 0.69 -3.56 -8.64
CA GLU A 34 -0.16 -4.32 -7.72
C GLU A 34 -1.64 -3.93 -7.83
N HIS A 35 -1.95 -2.63 -7.91
CA HIS A 35 -3.32 -2.14 -8.09
C HIS A 35 -3.90 -2.53 -9.46
N GLU A 36 -3.10 -2.51 -10.52
CA GLU A 36 -3.53 -2.96 -11.86
C GLU A 36 -3.95 -4.43 -11.84
N ALA A 37 -3.23 -5.29 -11.12
CA ALA A 37 -3.59 -6.71 -10.97
C ALA A 37 -4.92 -6.89 -10.21
N ILE A 38 -5.14 -6.12 -9.15
CA ILE A 38 -6.42 -6.12 -8.41
C ILE A 38 -7.56 -5.68 -9.33
N LEU A 39 -7.38 -4.57 -10.06
CA LEU A 39 -8.38 -4.04 -10.98
C LEU A 39 -8.71 -5.03 -12.10
N ALA A 40 -7.71 -5.72 -12.64
CA ALA A 40 -7.90 -6.75 -13.66
C ALA A 40 -8.80 -7.89 -13.15
N ALA A 41 -8.54 -8.40 -11.93
CA ALA A 41 -9.36 -9.45 -11.33
C ALA A 41 -10.80 -8.99 -11.06
N ILE A 42 -10.99 -7.75 -10.60
CA ILE A 42 -12.32 -7.16 -10.40
C ILE A 42 -13.07 -7.05 -11.74
N ARG A 43 -12.40 -6.57 -12.80
CA ARG A 43 -13.00 -6.46 -14.14
C ARG A 43 -13.41 -7.81 -14.71
N ALA A 44 -12.64 -8.85 -14.42
CA ALA A 44 -12.97 -10.24 -14.77
C ALA A 44 -14.10 -10.84 -13.90
N ARG A 45 -14.59 -10.11 -12.89
CA ARG A 45 -15.53 -10.58 -11.86
C ARG A 45 -15.04 -11.81 -11.09
N ASP A 46 -13.72 -11.95 -10.98
CA ASP A 46 -13.08 -13.01 -10.22
C ASP A 46 -12.84 -12.55 -8.77
N GLY A 47 -13.85 -12.79 -7.93
CA GLY A 47 -13.82 -12.44 -6.51
C GLY A 47 -12.68 -13.09 -5.72
N PRO A 48 -12.43 -14.40 -5.87
CA PRO A 48 -11.28 -15.06 -5.27
C PRO A 48 -9.94 -14.41 -5.66
N SER A 49 -9.67 -14.24 -6.95
CA SER A 49 -8.41 -13.64 -7.41
C SER A 49 -8.24 -12.19 -6.95
N ALA A 50 -9.32 -11.39 -6.96
CA ALA A 50 -9.27 -10.02 -6.45
C ALA A 50 -8.92 -9.98 -4.95
N ARG A 51 -9.46 -10.91 -4.16
CA ARG A 51 -9.14 -11.03 -2.74
C ARG A 51 -7.69 -11.41 -2.52
N THR A 52 -7.17 -12.39 -3.25
CA THR A 52 -5.76 -12.81 -3.16
C THR A 52 -4.82 -11.68 -3.59
N ALA A 53 -5.12 -10.97 -4.68
CA ALA A 53 -4.32 -9.85 -5.14
C ALA A 53 -4.28 -8.71 -4.11
N MET A 54 -5.41 -8.41 -3.46
CA MET A 54 -5.48 -7.41 -2.38
C MET A 54 -4.65 -7.83 -1.16
N GLN A 55 -4.72 -9.11 -0.74
CA GLN A 55 -3.89 -9.62 0.36
C GLN A 55 -2.40 -9.44 0.05
N GLN A 56 -1.96 -9.83 -1.15
CA GLN A 56 -0.57 -9.65 -1.58
C GLN A 56 -0.16 -8.16 -1.60
N HIS A 57 -1.02 -7.26 -2.06
CA HIS A 57 -0.75 -5.84 -2.03
C HIS A 57 -0.54 -5.33 -0.59
N MET A 58 -1.40 -5.73 0.35
CA MET A 58 -1.29 -5.32 1.74
C MET A 58 0.00 -5.85 2.39
N ASP A 59 0.34 -7.12 2.16
CA ASP A 59 1.57 -7.73 2.68
C ASP A 59 2.82 -7.01 2.16
N ARG A 60 2.86 -6.73 0.85
CA ARG A 60 3.99 -6.03 0.22
C ARG A 60 4.07 -4.59 0.70
N SER A 61 2.94 -3.90 0.85
CA SER A 61 2.88 -2.54 1.41
C SER A 61 3.40 -2.51 2.85
N HIS A 62 3.00 -3.46 3.67
CA HIS A 62 3.49 -3.60 5.05
C HIS A 62 4.99 -3.90 5.10
N ALA A 63 5.49 -4.80 4.25
CA ALA A 63 6.91 -5.13 4.17
C ALA A 63 7.77 -3.93 3.75
N ARG A 64 7.33 -3.18 2.73
CA ARG A 64 7.98 -1.95 2.28
C ARG A 64 8.06 -0.93 3.41
N PHE A 65 6.94 -0.70 4.09
CA PHE A 65 6.83 0.25 5.19
C PHE A 65 7.71 -0.13 6.40
N SER A 66 7.74 -1.42 6.75
CA SER A 66 8.60 -1.90 7.84
C SER A 66 10.09 -1.80 7.50
N ALA A 67 10.46 -2.10 6.25
CA ALA A 67 11.85 -2.01 5.79
C ALA A 67 12.38 -0.58 5.80
N SER A 68 11.53 0.37 5.46
CA SER A 68 11.88 1.77 5.46
C SER A 68 11.95 2.38 6.86
N TRP A 69 11.11 1.94 7.80
CA TRP A 69 11.26 2.28 9.22
C TRP A 69 12.61 1.84 9.79
N ARG A 70 13.08 0.63 9.45
CA ARG A 70 14.43 0.18 9.85
C ARG A 70 15.53 1.08 9.31
N ARG A 71 15.39 1.61 8.09
CA ARG A 71 16.37 2.55 7.50
C ARG A 71 16.34 3.91 8.20
N ALA A 72 15.16 4.45 8.48
CA ALA A 72 15.01 5.72 9.17
C ALA A 72 15.62 5.69 10.58
N ASN A 73 15.46 4.57 11.32
CA ASN A 73 16.03 4.41 12.65
C ASN A 73 17.55 4.10 12.66
N ALA A 74 18.15 3.83 11.50
CA ALA A 74 19.59 3.58 11.35
C ALA A 74 20.38 4.80 10.85
N SER A 75 19.68 5.93 10.62
CA SER A 75 20.25 7.19 10.10
C SER A 75 20.46 8.21 11.21
#